data_AF-A0A962VQZ1-F1
#
_entry.id   AF-A0A962VQZ1-F1
#
_cell.length_a   1.000
_cell.length_b   1.000
_cell.length_c   1.000
_cell.angle_alpha   90.00
_cell.angle_beta   90.00
_cell.angle_gamma   90.00
#
_symmetry.space_group_name_H-M   'P 1'
#
loop_
_entity.id
_entity.type
_entity.pdbx_description
1 polymer ?
#
loop_
_entity_poly.entity_id
_entity_poly.type
_entity_poly.pdbx_seq_one_letter_code
_entity_poly.pdbx_strand_id
1 'polypeptide(L)' 'MTDKIMAIVALLTMIGFLAVVAAFVPEPDLILVIALVSAMAIYDFWQSFRSKRN' A
#
# COMPACT_ATOMS: atom_id res chain seq x y z
N MET A 1 17.23 9.68 5.17
CA MET A 1 17.18 8.86 3.92
C MET A 1 16.61 7.49 4.22
N THR A 2 17.06 6.84 5.31
CA THR A 2 16.52 5.57 5.84
C THR A 2 15.00 5.58 6.00
N ASP A 3 14.41 6.65 6.53
CA ASP A 3 12.94 6.73 6.68
C ASP A 3 12.18 6.56 5.35
N LYS A 4 12.69 7.13 4.26
CA LYS A 4 12.04 7.05 2.95
C LYS A 4 12.15 5.64 2.37
N ILE A 5 13.29 4.99 2.53
CA ILE A 5 13.52 3.61 2.09
C ILE A 5 12.63 2.66 2.88
N MET A 6 12.60 2.80 4.21
CA MET A 6 11.74 1.98 5.08
C MET A 6 10.27 2.16 4.76
N ALA A 7 9.85 3.39 4.45
CA ALA A 7 8.48 3.66 4.05
C ALA A 7 8.15 2.96 2.72
N ILE A 8 9.01 3.06 1.69
CA ILE A 8 8.79 2.38 0.40
C ILE A 8 8.74 0.87 0.58
N VAL A 9 9.65 0.30 1.38
CA VAL A 9 9.68 -1.13 1.67
C VAL A 9 8.39 -1.56 2.37
N ALA A 10 7.93 -0.83 3.39
CA ALA A 10 6.68 -1.14 4.07
C ALA A 10 5.47 -1.14 3.11
N LEU A 11 5.39 -0.15 2.21
CA LEU A 11 4.33 -0.07 1.22
C LEU A 11 4.36 -1.27 0.24
N LEU A 12 5.55 -1.61 -0.27
CA LEU A 12 5.72 -2.74 -1.18
C LEU A 12 5.41 -4.07 -0.49
N THR A 13 5.84 -4.26 0.75
CA THR A 13 5.53 -5.47 1.52
C THR A 13 4.03 -5.59 1.79
N MET A 14 3.35 -4.48 2.14
CA MET A 14 1.91 -4.46 2.35
C MET A 14 1.16 -4.84 1.06
N ILE A 15 1.46 -4.17 -0.06
CA ILE A 15 0.82 -4.45 -1.36
C ILE A 15 1.11 -5.89 -1.80
N GLY A 16 2.35 -6.35 -1.65
CA GLY A 16 2.75 -7.72 -1.99
C GLY A 16 1.97 -8.77 -1.19
N PHE A 17 1.82 -8.58 0.12
CA PHE A 17 1.01 -9.46 0.95
C PHE A 17 -0.46 -9.47 0.51
N LEU A 18 -1.06 -8.30 0.28
CA LEU A 18 -2.46 -8.23 -0.17
C LEU A 18 -2.66 -8.85 -1.55
N ALA A 19 -1.69 -8.73 -2.45
CA ALA A 19 -1.73 -9.38 -3.76
C ALA A 19 -1.71 -10.92 -3.63
N VAL A 20 -0.92 -11.46 -2.68
CA VAL A 20 -0.96 -12.89 -2.37
C VAL A 20 -2.34 -13.28 -1.86
N VAL A 21 -2.92 -12.53 -0.91
CA VAL A 21 -4.27 -12.82 -0.40
C VAL A 21 -5.30 -12.83 -1.55
N ALA A 22 -5.28 -11.82 -2.42
CA ALA A 22 -6.20 -11.74 -3.57
C ALA A 22 -6.01 -12.89 -4.58
N ALA A 23 -4.80 -13.42 -4.71
CA ALA A 23 -4.51 -14.54 -5.61
C ALA A 23 -4.98 -15.90 -5.06
N PHE A 24 -4.86 -16.12 -3.76
CA PHE A 24 -5.24 -17.38 -3.11
C PHE A 24 -6.69 -17.40 -2.64
N VAL A 25 -7.31 -16.24 -2.42
CA VAL A 25 -8.71 -16.06 -2.03
C VAL A 25 -9.37 -15.05 -2.98
N PRO A 26 -9.72 -15.45 -4.21
CA PRO A 26 -10.24 -14.54 -5.23
C PRO A 26 -11.74 -14.28 -5.04
N GLU A 27 -12.12 -13.71 -3.90
CA GLU A 27 -13.48 -13.24 -3.66
C GLU A 27 -13.67 -11.80 -4.21
N PRO A 28 -14.72 -11.52 -4.99
CA PRO A 28 -14.87 -10.23 -5.68
C PRO A 28 -14.91 -9.02 -4.75
N ASP A 29 -15.59 -9.15 -3.62
CA ASP A 29 -15.68 -8.13 -2.57
C ASP A 29 -14.33 -7.92 -1.87
N LEU A 30 -13.61 -8.99 -1.56
CA LEU A 30 -12.27 -8.92 -1.00
C LEU A 30 -11.29 -8.20 -1.93
N ILE A 31 -11.29 -8.51 -3.22
CA ILE A 31 -10.44 -7.85 -4.22
C ILE A 31 -10.74 -6.35 -4.27
N LEU A 32 -12.03 -5.97 -4.23
CA LEU A 32 -12.47 -4.58 -4.26
C LEU A 32 -11.99 -3.81 -3.03
N VAL A 33 -12.09 -4.42 -1.84
CA VAL A 33 -11.58 -3.86 -0.58
C VAL A 33 -10.05 -3.74 -0.63
N ILE A 34 -9.34 -4.77 -1.09
CA ILE A 34 -7.87 -4.75 -1.24
C ILE A 34 -7.44 -3.62 -2.16
N ALA A 35 -8.10 -3.45 -3.31
CA ALA A 35 -7.79 -2.39 -4.26
C ALA A 35 -8.00 -1.00 -3.65
N LEU A 36 -9.12 -0.79 -2.96
CA LEU A 36 -9.44 0.48 -2.29
C LEU A 36 -8.43 0.81 -1.20
N VAL A 37 -8.15 -0.14 -0.29
CA VAL A 37 -7.20 0.06 0.81
C VAL A 37 -5.79 0.31 0.28
N SER A 38 -5.36 -0.42 -0.75
CA SER A 38 -4.06 -0.20 -1.39
C SER A 38 -3.96 1.20 -2.00
N ALA A 39 -5.02 1.68 -2.66
CA ALA A 39 -5.06 3.04 -3.19
C ALA A 39 -4.98 4.10 -2.09
N MET A 40 -5.70 3.91 -0.99
CA MET A 40 -5.64 4.81 0.17
C MET A 40 -4.25 4.83 0.82
N ALA A 41 -3.62 3.67 0.97
CA ALA A 41 -2.26 3.58 1.50
C ALA A 41 -1.23 4.28 0.61
N ILE A 42 -1.34 4.12 -0.72
CA ILE A 42 -0.49 4.84 -1.68
C ILE A 42 -0.73 6.35 -1.59
N TYR A 43 -1.99 6.79 -1.41
CA TYR A 43 -2.32 8.20 -1.25
C TYR A 43 -1.71 8.80 0.03
N ASP A 44 -1.89 8.14 1.17
CA ASP A 44 -1.29 8.55 2.44
C ASP A 44 0.24 8.60 2.35
N PHE A 45 0.84 7.60 1.71
CA PHE A 45 2.27 7.56 1.44
C PHE A 45 2.75 8.77 0.63
N TRP A 46 2.02 9.10 -0.44
CA TRP A 46 2.35 10.24 -1.29
C TRP A 46 2.18 11.57 -0.55
N GLN A 47 1.13 11.69 0.28
CA GLN A 47 0.90 12.86 1.12
C GLN A 47 2.00 13.02 2.17
N SER A 48 2.40 11.95 2.86
CA SER A 48 3.49 11.95 3.83
C SER A 48 4.83 12.38 3.20
N PHE A 49 5.12 11.90 1.98
CA PHE A 49 6.28 12.35 1.20
C PHE A 49 6.22 13.83 0.81
N ARG A 50 5.03 14.34 0.48
CA ARG A 50 4.83 15.75 0.11
C ARG A 50 4.84 16.67 1.34
N SER A 51 4.34 16.21 2.48
CA SER A 51 4.30 16.97 3.74
C SER A 51 5.70 17.14 4.35
N LYS A 52 6.62 16.18 4.18
CA LYS A 52 8.03 16.33 4.58
C LYS A 52 8.84 17.31 3.71
N ARG A 53 8.25 17.98 2.72
CA ARG A 53 8.91 18.96 1.83
C ARG A 53 8.62 20.43 2.20
N ASN A 54 7.76 20.69 3.20
CA ASN A 54 7.54 22.03 3.77
C ASN A 54 8.28 22.17 5.09
#